data_AF-A0A132PTN1-F1
#
_entry.id   AF-A0A132PTN1-F1
#
_cell.length_a   1.000
_cell.length_b   1.000
_cell.length_c   1.000
_cell.angle_alpha   90.00
_cell.angle_beta   90.00
_cell.angle_gamma   90.00
#
_symmetry.space_group_name_H-M   'P 1'
#
loop_
_entity.id
_entity.type
_entity.pdbx_description
1 polymer ?
#
loop_
_entity_poly.entity_id
_entity_poly.type
_entity_poly.pdbx_seq_one_letter_code
_entity_poly.pdbx_strand_id
1 'polypeptide(L)'
;MTAASYVPADPRTRSAKGWRARLGAMASRGEVDGPRVAEAKAALSWWKARGLLVDDLGVDPVRAESLLAVIFPEVAETVAR
;
A
#
# COMPACT_ATOMS: atom_id res chain seq x y z
N MET A 1 12.15 11.92 -24.05
CA MET A 1 12.26 11.80 -22.59
C MET A 1 11.53 10.52 -22.18
N THR A 2 12.23 9.45 -21.84
CA THR A 2 11.62 8.18 -21.44
C THR A 2 11.06 8.34 -20.04
N ALA A 3 9.74 8.25 -19.87
CA ALA A 3 9.14 8.22 -18.54
C ALA A 3 9.66 6.98 -17.80
N ALA A 4 10.33 7.17 -16.68
CA ALA A 4 10.71 6.06 -15.81
C ALA A 4 9.41 5.37 -15.36
N SER A 5 9.27 4.08 -15.66
CA SER A 5 8.16 3.27 -15.16
C SER A 5 8.28 3.19 -13.64
N TYR A 6 7.39 3.90 -12.94
CA TYR A 6 7.30 3.82 -11.50
C TYR A 6 6.56 2.53 -11.11
N VAL A 7 7.25 1.64 -10.42
CA VAL A 7 6.65 0.42 -9.86
C VAL A 7 6.32 0.68 -8.40
N PRO A 8 5.04 0.63 -7.99
CA PRO A 8 4.66 0.77 -6.59
C PRO A 8 5.29 -0.34 -5.74
N ALA A 9 5.81 -0.01 -4.55
CA ALA A 9 6.30 -1.03 -3.64
C ALA A 9 5.15 -1.81 -2.98
N ASP A 10 5.42 -3.09 -2.66
CA ASP A 10 4.48 -3.93 -1.93
C ASP A 10 4.16 -3.27 -0.57
N PRO A 11 2.87 -3.04 -0.23
CA PRO A 11 2.45 -2.47 1.04
C PRO A 11 2.92 -3.26 2.26
N ARG A 12 3.23 -4.55 2.12
CA ARG A 12 3.73 -5.41 3.21
C ARG A 12 5.19 -5.14 3.57
N THR A 13 5.95 -4.45 2.72
CA THR A 13 7.35 -4.08 3.00
C THR A 13 7.51 -3.19 4.24
N ARG A 14 6.43 -2.55 4.69
CA ARG A 14 6.40 -1.71 5.91
C ARG A 14 5.09 -1.92 6.64
N SER A 15 5.11 -1.77 7.95
CA SER A 15 3.87 -1.67 8.73
C SER A 15 3.07 -0.42 8.32
N ALA A 16 1.77 -0.40 8.61
CA ALA A 16 0.92 0.78 8.41
C ALA A 16 1.51 2.05 9.06
N LYS A 17 2.12 1.92 10.26
CA LYS A 17 2.82 3.03 10.93
C LYS A 17 4.03 3.50 10.12
N GLY A 18 4.82 2.57 9.55
CA GLY A 18 5.95 2.90 8.68
C GLY A 18 5.54 3.67 7.44
N TRP A 19 4.43 3.29 6.80
CA TRP A 19 3.88 4.02 5.66
C TRP A 19 3.39 5.43 6.02
N ARG A 20 2.72 5.59 7.17
CA ARG A 20 2.33 6.93 7.67
C ARG A 20 3.54 7.81 7.94
N ALA A 21 4.60 7.25 8.55
CA ALA A 21 5.84 7.98 8.81
C ALA A 21 6.52 8.42 7.50
N ARG A 22 6.56 7.55 6.48
CA ARG A 22 7.08 7.89 5.14
C ARG A 22 6.27 9.02 4.50
N LEU A 23 4.94 8.96 4.57
CA LEU A 23 4.06 10.01 4.05
C LEU A 23 4.30 11.35 4.76
N GLY A 24 4.40 11.34 6.08
CA GLY A 24 4.74 12.53 6.87
C GLY A 24 6.10 13.12 6.48
N ALA A 25 7.12 12.27 6.32
CA ALA A 25 8.44 12.72 5.90
C ALA A 25 8.45 13.35 4.49
N MET A 26 7.63 12.87 3.56
CA MET A 26 7.45 13.49 2.24
C MET A 26 6.80 14.87 2.38
N ALA A 27 5.69 14.96 3.13
CA ALA A 27 4.99 16.21 3.38
C ALA A 27 5.91 17.27 4.02
N SER A 28 6.75 16.89 5.00
CA SER A 28 7.73 17.80 5.63
C SER A 28 8.78 18.35 4.66
N ARG A 29 9.02 17.69 3.52
CA ARG A 29 9.92 18.17 2.44
C ARG A 29 9.16 18.92 1.34
N GLY A 30 7.86 19.18 1.51
CA GLY A 30 7.01 19.82 0.50
C GLY A 30 6.48 18.86 -0.57
N GLU A 31 6.77 17.56 -0.46
CA GLU A 31 6.27 16.54 -1.38
C GLU A 31 4.86 16.10 -0.93
N VAL A 32 3.83 16.79 -1.45
CA VAL A 32 2.42 16.58 -1.10
C VAL A 32 1.62 15.82 -2.16
N ASP A 33 2.19 15.66 -3.36
CA ASP A 33 1.63 14.91 -4.47
C ASP A 33 2.75 14.26 -5.29
N GLY A 34 2.39 13.39 -6.22
CA GLY A 34 3.29 12.67 -7.11
C GLY A 34 3.34 11.16 -6.83
N PRO A 35 4.14 10.41 -7.62
CA PRO A 35 4.10 8.95 -7.64
C PRO A 35 4.39 8.30 -6.28
N ARG A 36 5.33 8.87 -5.52
CA ARG A 36 5.70 8.34 -4.19
C ARG A 36 4.64 8.61 -3.12
N VAL A 37 3.94 9.73 -3.23
CA VAL A 37 2.80 10.05 -2.35
C VAL A 37 1.63 9.15 -2.69
N ALA A 38 1.34 8.93 -3.97
CA ALA A 38 0.31 8.01 -4.44
C ALA A 38 0.59 6.57 -3.96
N GLU A 39 1.83 6.08 -4.07
CA GLU A 39 2.26 4.79 -3.50
C GLU A 39 1.95 4.70 -2.00
N ALA A 40 2.41 5.68 -1.22
CA ALA A 40 2.22 5.64 0.23
C ALA A 40 0.72 5.66 0.60
N LYS A 41 -0.11 6.40 -0.15
CA LYS A 41 -1.57 6.42 0.04
C LYS A 41 -2.20 5.08 -0.34
N ALA A 42 -1.83 4.49 -1.47
CA ALA A 42 -2.31 3.18 -1.90
C ALA A 42 -1.97 2.09 -0.88
N ALA A 43 -0.74 2.09 -0.38
CA ALA A 43 -0.31 1.15 0.66
C ALA A 43 -1.10 1.32 1.97
N LEU A 44 -1.42 2.56 2.37
CA LEU A 44 -2.25 2.82 3.54
C LEU A 44 -3.71 2.39 3.33
N SER A 45 -4.25 2.55 2.13
CA SER A 45 -5.58 2.05 1.77
C SER A 45 -5.65 0.52 1.87
N TRP A 46 -4.60 -0.17 1.39
CA TRP A 46 -4.48 -1.62 1.55
C TRP A 46 -4.47 -2.04 3.02
N TRP A 47 -3.65 -1.38 3.86
CA TRP A 47 -3.59 -1.67 5.30
C TRP A 47 -4.93 -1.40 6.00
N LYS A 48 -5.67 -0.38 5.58
CA LYS A 48 -7.02 -0.09 6.09
C LYS A 48 -7.99 -1.21 5.72
N ALA A 49 -7.99 -1.65 4.47
CA ALA A 49 -8.84 -2.73 4.00
C ALA A 49 -8.50 -4.06 4.72
N ARG A 50 -7.20 -4.33 4.94
CA ARG A 50 -6.77 -5.50 5.72
C ARG A 50 -7.29 -5.47 7.15
N GLY A 51 -7.18 -4.32 7.85
CA GLY A 51 -7.73 -4.16 9.20
C GLY A 51 -9.23 -4.39 9.23
N LEU A 52 -9.98 -3.83 8.28
CA LEU A 52 -11.41 -4.08 8.17
C LEU A 52 -11.73 -5.58 8.01
N LEU A 53 -11.03 -6.29 7.12
CA LEU A 53 -11.28 -7.71 6.89
C LEU A 53 -10.94 -8.56 8.12
N VAL A 54 -9.77 -8.35 8.71
CA VAL A 54 -9.26 -9.21 9.79
C VAL A 54 -9.84 -8.83 11.15
N ASP A 55 -9.76 -7.55 11.51
CA ASP A 55 -10.06 -7.07 12.86
C ASP A 55 -11.56 -6.83 13.05
N ASP A 56 -12.22 -6.21 12.06
CA ASP A 56 -13.63 -5.82 12.19
C ASP A 56 -14.60 -6.92 11.72
N LEU A 57 -14.24 -7.63 10.64
CA LEU A 57 -15.09 -8.67 10.03
C LEU A 57 -14.70 -10.09 10.40
N GLY A 58 -13.58 -10.28 11.11
CA GLY A 58 -13.13 -11.60 11.56
C GLY A 58 -12.78 -12.58 10.42
N VAL A 59 -12.47 -12.05 9.23
CA VAL A 59 -12.01 -12.87 8.10
C VAL A 59 -10.63 -13.44 8.44
N ASP A 60 -10.48 -14.75 8.26
CA ASP A 60 -9.18 -15.40 8.40
C ASP A 60 -8.09 -14.66 7.61
N PRO A 61 -6.89 -14.42 8.19
CA PRO A 61 -5.84 -13.65 7.54
C PRO A 61 -5.45 -14.16 6.16
N VAL A 62 -5.35 -15.47 5.95
CA VAL A 62 -4.95 -16.04 4.64
C VAL A 62 -6.02 -15.75 3.59
N ARG A 63 -7.29 -15.85 3.97
CA ARG A 63 -8.41 -15.48 3.11
C ARG A 63 -8.47 -13.97 2.85
N ALA A 64 -8.17 -13.14 3.85
CA ALA A 64 -8.13 -11.69 3.70
C ALA A 64 -7.05 -11.27 2.69
N GLU A 65 -5.85 -11.85 2.75
CA GLU A 65 -4.79 -11.61 1.75
C GLU A 65 -5.25 -11.99 0.33
N SER A 66 -5.98 -13.10 0.18
CA SER A 66 -6.53 -13.51 -1.12
C SER A 66 -7.57 -12.52 -1.66
N LEU A 67 -8.44 -11.99 -0.79
CA LEU A 67 -9.41 -10.96 -1.17
C LEU A 67 -8.73 -9.64 -1.51
N LEU A 68 -7.70 -9.26 -0.75
CA LEU A 68 -6.93 -8.04 -0.99
C LEU A 68 -6.19 -8.08 -2.33
N ALA A 69 -5.72 -9.25 -2.77
CA ALA A 69 -5.12 -9.40 -4.09
C ALA A 69 -6.13 -9.13 -5.24
N VAL A 70 -7.43 -9.35 -5.00
CA VAL A 70 -8.50 -9.04 -5.97
C VAL A 70 -8.89 -7.56 -5.89
N ILE A 71 -8.94 -6.97 -4.69
CA ILE A 71 -9.34 -5.57 -4.48
C ILE A 71 -8.22 -4.60 -4.92
N PHE A 72 -6.97 -4.99 -4.71
CA PHE A 72 -5.76 -4.23 -5.02
C PHE A 72 -4.86 -5.05 -5.96
N PRO A 73 -5.28 -5.27 -7.22
CA PRO A 73 -4.52 -6.09 -8.16
C PRO A 73 -3.11 -5.56 -8.43
N GLU A 74 -2.93 -4.23 -8.39
CA GLU A 74 -1.65 -3.55 -8.57
C GLU A 74 -0.61 -3.88 -7.49
N VAL A 75 -1.07 -4.33 -6.33
CA VAL A 75 -0.22 -4.75 -5.20
C VAL A 75 0.19 -6.22 -5.32
N ALA A 76 -0.68 -7.06 -5.90
CA ALA A 76 -0.43 -8.49 -6.05
C ALA A 76 0.72 -8.77 -7.03
N GLU A 77 0.81 -7.99 -8.12
CA GLU A 77 1.84 -8.14 -9.14
C GLU A 77 3.26 -7.86 -8.62
N THR A 78 3.41 -7.09 -7.53
CA THR A 78 4.73 -6.74 -6.97
C THR A 78 5.46 -7.93 -6.33
N VAL A 79 4.76 -9.03 -5.99
CA VAL A 79 5.36 -10.21 -5.32
C VAL A 79 5.77 -11.33 -6.26
N ALA A 80 5.33 -11.31 -7.51
CA ALA A 80 5.68 -12.32 -8.50
C ALA A 80 7.06 -12.11 -9.17
N ARG A 81 7.95 -11.30 -8.56
CA ARG A 81 9.24 -10.88 -9.13
C ARG A 81 10.35 -10.92 -8.09
#